data_AF-A0A7R9BHX3-F1
#
_entry.id   AF-A0A7R9BHX3-F1
#
_cell.length_a   1.000
_cell.length_b   1.000
_cell.length_c   1.000
_cell.angle_alpha   90.00
_cell.angle_beta   90.00
_cell.angle_gamma   90.00
#
_symmetry.space_group_name_H-M   'P 1'
#
loop_
_entity.id
_entity.type
_entity.pdbx_description
1 polymer ?
#
loop_
_entity_poly.entity_id
_entity_poly.type
_entity_poly.pdbx_seq_one_letter_code
_entity_poly.pdbx_strand_id
1 'polypeptide(L)'
;MTKHYCCLEICFAVLLVFELVSGNVPHHHEDSVKFIVSYPIKIRGEYDLPLCNSTFSPCNILELRFWRPMLIQRQCLCPARTTCPFNWSNNDSDNSTVWISNRSQMKFCAPVNLETCSDSPSVAAAELSTFSEMVSPREYARLDSDDTRKSLAVVHKDTVLFCICPRRRYWSPLGDPVKETGPKNVVVVKQKFSCALLDYCYQGDFCGHIRADLFSTYHRCFCPPGHLCVFDTDRNTTHVDEFHFQGPALSGQCLLDDSEDRK
;
A
#
# COMPACT_ATOMS: atom_id res chain seq x y z
N MET A 1 -56.02 -69.05 29.14
CA MET A 1 -55.23 -70.28 29.32
C MET A 1 -53.84 -69.88 29.81
N THR A 2 -53.56 -70.22 31.09
CA THR A 2 -52.27 -70.52 31.74
C THR A 2 -50.94 -70.20 31.03
N LYS A 3 -50.11 -69.26 31.56
CA LYS A 3 -48.97 -69.42 32.53
C LYS A 3 -47.68 -69.99 31.89
N HIS A 4 -46.59 -69.25 31.69
CA HIS A 4 -45.53 -68.71 32.59
C HIS A 4 -44.20 -69.47 32.39
N TYR A 5 -43.05 -68.76 32.28
CA TYR A 5 -41.80 -68.93 33.06
C TYR A 5 -40.79 -67.82 32.66
N CYS A 6 -40.51 -66.89 33.59
CA CYS A 6 -39.21 -66.58 34.26
C CYS A 6 -38.26 -65.70 33.41
N CYS A 7 -37.96 -64.43 33.72
CA CYS A 7 -37.42 -63.76 34.93
C CYS A 7 -35.89 -63.89 35.07
N LEU A 8 -35.24 -62.79 35.52
CA LEU A 8 -33.81 -62.54 35.85
C LEU A 8 -32.90 -62.15 34.65
N GLU A 9 -32.08 -61.08 34.60
CA GLU A 9 -31.58 -60.12 35.61
C GLU A 9 -31.01 -58.83 34.97
N ILE A 10 -31.32 -57.69 35.61
CA ILE A 10 -30.38 -56.65 36.11
C ILE A 10 -29.65 -55.70 35.13
N CYS A 11 -30.13 -54.44 35.20
CA CYS A 11 -29.36 -53.18 35.24
C CYS A 11 -28.66 -52.66 33.96
N PHE A 12 -28.34 -51.39 33.80
CA PHE A 12 -28.16 -50.26 34.72
C PHE A 12 -28.54 -48.97 33.98
N ALA A 13 -29.01 -48.01 34.76
CA ALA A 13 -29.34 -46.65 34.39
C ALA A 13 -28.35 -45.96 33.43
N VAL A 14 -28.87 -45.36 32.35
CA VAL A 14 -28.47 -44.01 31.87
C VAL A 14 -29.66 -43.38 31.13
N LEU A 15 -30.65 -42.93 31.89
CA LEU A 15 -31.70 -42.00 31.44
C LEU A 15 -31.59 -40.78 32.36
N LEU A 16 -30.76 -39.81 31.97
CA LEU A 16 -30.74 -38.42 32.47
C LEU A 16 -29.49 -37.72 31.92
N VAL A 17 -29.61 -37.07 30.75
CA VAL A 17 -29.10 -35.70 30.49
C VAL A 17 -29.90 -35.20 29.27
N PHE A 18 -31.07 -34.61 29.53
CA PHE A 18 -31.75 -33.73 28.59
C PHE A 18 -31.25 -32.31 28.91
N GLU A 19 -30.07 -31.96 28.39
CA GLU A 19 -29.59 -30.58 28.42
C GLU A 19 -29.67 -29.97 27.01
N LEU A 20 -30.60 -29.03 26.90
CA LEU A 20 -30.52 -27.76 26.19
C LEU A 20 -29.14 -27.47 25.57
N VAL A 21 -28.97 -27.83 24.31
CA VAL A 21 -28.04 -27.13 23.41
C VAL A 21 -28.83 -26.67 22.20
N SER A 22 -29.68 -25.66 22.42
CA SER A 22 -29.96 -24.67 21.39
C SER A 22 -28.65 -23.94 21.15
N GLY A 23 -27.79 -24.54 20.33
CA GLY A 23 -26.57 -23.92 19.87
C GLY A 23 -26.94 -22.65 19.13
N ASN A 24 -26.87 -21.53 19.82
CA ASN A 24 -26.69 -20.22 19.21
C ASN A 24 -25.45 -20.35 18.35
N VAL A 25 -25.62 -20.63 17.06
CA VAL A 25 -24.60 -20.41 16.06
C VAL A 25 -24.32 -18.92 16.17
N PRO A 26 -23.12 -18.50 16.64
CA PRO A 26 -22.77 -17.11 16.54
C PRO A 26 -22.77 -16.85 15.04
N HIS A 27 -23.67 -15.99 14.57
CA HIS A 27 -23.46 -15.30 13.31
C HIS A 27 -22.16 -14.52 13.53
N HIS A 28 -21.03 -15.15 13.18
CA HIS A 28 -19.81 -14.43 12.88
C HIS A 28 -20.20 -13.49 11.75
N HIS A 29 -20.42 -12.23 12.12
CA HIS A 29 -20.35 -11.13 11.21
C HIS A 29 -18.91 -11.18 10.68
N GLU A 30 -18.72 -11.88 9.57
CA GLU A 30 -17.49 -11.78 8.81
C GLU A 30 -17.46 -10.33 8.34
N ASP A 31 -16.71 -9.51 9.07
CA ASP A 31 -16.41 -8.14 8.68
C ASP A 31 -15.77 -8.22 7.31
N SER A 32 -16.59 -8.10 6.26
CA SER A 32 -16.13 -8.10 4.89
C SER A 32 -15.10 -6.99 4.79
N VAL A 33 -13.82 -7.36 4.65
CA VAL A 33 -12.72 -6.41 4.60
C VAL A 33 -13.01 -5.46 3.45
N LYS A 34 -13.42 -4.24 3.80
CA LYS A 34 -13.77 -3.24 2.80
C LYS A 34 -12.45 -2.74 2.22
N PHE A 35 -12.28 -2.87 0.92
CA PHE A 35 -11.19 -2.26 0.17
C PHE A 35 -11.76 -1.48 -1.02
N ILE A 36 -11.00 -0.52 -1.51
CA ILE A 36 -11.28 0.21 -2.74
C ILE A 36 -10.24 -0.20 -3.77
N VAL A 37 -10.68 -0.55 -4.97
CA VAL A 37 -9.78 -0.81 -6.11
C VAL A 37 -9.74 0.44 -6.98
N SER A 38 -8.55 0.92 -7.30
CA SER A 38 -8.33 2.00 -8.25
C SER A 38 -7.48 1.54 -9.41
N TYR A 39 -7.80 2.04 -10.60
CA TYR A 39 -7.08 1.78 -11.83
C TYR A 39 -6.40 3.07 -12.32
N PRO A 40 -5.33 2.96 -13.13
CA PRO A 40 -4.72 4.10 -13.80
C PRO A 40 -5.71 4.85 -14.72
N ILE A 41 -5.40 6.10 -15.05
CA ILE A 41 -6.28 6.93 -15.89
C ILE A 41 -6.42 6.29 -17.29
N LYS A 42 -7.64 6.32 -17.84
CA LYS A 42 -8.09 5.64 -19.08
C LYS A 42 -8.27 4.11 -18.96
N ILE A 43 -7.92 3.48 -17.84
CA ILE A 43 -8.18 2.07 -17.58
C ILE A 43 -9.52 1.93 -16.86
N ARG A 44 -10.49 1.26 -17.49
CA ARG A 44 -11.85 1.13 -16.93
C ARG A 44 -12.03 -0.11 -16.07
N GLY A 45 -11.09 -1.06 -16.13
CA GLY A 45 -11.09 -2.26 -15.32
C GLY A 45 -9.95 -3.21 -15.68
N GLU A 46 -10.02 -4.44 -15.16
CA GLU A 46 -8.99 -5.48 -15.34
C GLU A 46 -8.62 -5.76 -16.80
N TYR A 47 -9.61 -5.75 -17.69
CA TYR A 47 -9.41 -6.09 -19.10
C TYR A 47 -8.59 -5.04 -19.88
N ASP A 48 -8.52 -3.81 -19.37
CA ASP A 48 -7.76 -2.71 -19.96
C ASP A 48 -6.32 -2.63 -19.39
N LEU A 49 -5.98 -3.44 -18.37
CA LEU A 49 -4.65 -3.45 -17.77
C LEU A 49 -3.62 -4.16 -18.68
N PRO A 50 -2.41 -3.60 -18.84
CA PRO A 50 -1.33 -4.28 -19.54
C PRO A 50 -0.82 -5.48 -18.75
N LEU A 51 -0.14 -6.41 -19.41
CA LEU A 51 0.64 -7.43 -18.72
C LEU A 51 1.82 -6.79 -17.97
N CYS A 52 2.19 -7.34 -16.82
CA CYS A 52 3.36 -6.89 -16.09
C CYS A 52 4.63 -7.08 -16.91
N ASN A 53 5.45 -6.03 -16.99
CA ASN A 53 6.61 -5.94 -17.87
C ASN A 53 7.74 -6.90 -17.46
N SER A 54 7.87 -7.15 -16.15
CA SER A 54 8.88 -8.01 -15.55
C SER A 54 8.32 -8.77 -14.35
N THR A 55 9.01 -9.84 -13.93
CA THR A 55 8.77 -10.51 -12.64
C THR A 55 9.03 -9.60 -11.45
N PHE A 56 9.84 -8.55 -11.64
CA PHE A 56 10.16 -7.53 -10.64
C PHE A 56 9.32 -6.26 -10.78
N SER A 57 8.22 -6.33 -11.56
CA SER A 57 7.21 -5.29 -11.61
C SER A 57 6.06 -5.62 -10.66
N PRO A 58 5.63 -4.69 -9.80
CA PRO A 58 4.51 -4.93 -8.91
C PRO A 58 3.21 -4.92 -9.70
N CYS A 59 2.32 -5.87 -9.41
CA CYS A 59 0.99 -5.93 -10.01
C CYS A 59 -0.06 -5.16 -9.19
N ASN A 60 0.20 -4.96 -7.90
CA ASN A 60 -0.59 -4.13 -6.99
C ASN A 60 0.29 -3.25 -6.10
N ILE A 61 -0.25 -2.09 -5.75
CA ILE A 61 0.22 -1.30 -4.61
C ILE A 61 -0.93 -1.21 -3.62
N LEU A 62 -0.68 -1.65 -2.38
CA LEU A 62 -1.64 -1.58 -1.29
C LEU A 62 -1.28 -0.41 -0.40
N GLU A 63 -2.28 0.39 -0.02
CA GLU A 63 -2.14 1.56 0.85
C GLU A 63 -3.16 1.49 1.99
N LEU A 64 -2.65 1.42 3.23
CA LEU A 64 -3.47 1.55 4.44
C LEU A 64 -3.74 3.02 4.73
N ARG A 65 -5.02 3.38 4.78
CA ARG A 65 -5.48 4.75 5.01
C ARG A 65 -6.05 4.88 6.41
N PHE A 66 -5.80 6.00 7.09
CA PHE A 66 -6.14 6.17 8.51
C PHE A 66 -7.65 6.08 8.78
N TRP A 67 -8.46 6.67 7.90
CA TRP A 67 -9.92 6.83 8.11
C TRP A 67 -10.76 6.29 6.94
N ARG A 68 -10.12 5.49 6.07
CA ARG A 68 -10.73 4.98 4.83
C ARG A 68 -10.35 3.51 4.65
N PRO A 69 -11.17 2.73 3.92
CA PRO A 69 -10.83 1.36 3.52
C PRO A 69 -9.43 1.27 2.90
N MET A 70 -8.77 0.11 2.92
CA MET A 70 -7.50 -0.07 2.20
C MET A 70 -7.68 0.25 0.71
N LEU A 71 -6.71 0.93 0.10
CA LEU A 71 -6.70 1.19 -1.34
C LEU A 71 -5.80 0.18 -2.03
N ILE A 72 -6.30 -0.43 -3.10
CA ILE A 72 -5.57 -1.34 -3.99
C ILE A 72 -5.41 -0.61 -5.32
N GLN A 73 -4.19 -0.19 -5.63
CA GLN A 73 -3.88 0.41 -6.92
C GLN A 73 -3.39 -0.68 -7.87
N ARG A 74 -4.23 -1.06 -8.83
CA ARG A 74 -3.88 -2.06 -9.85
C ARG A 74 -2.84 -1.47 -10.79
N GLN A 75 -1.74 -2.17 -11.02
CA GLN A 75 -0.68 -1.73 -11.94
C GLN A 75 -0.73 -2.48 -13.27
N CYS A 76 -0.86 -3.82 -13.21
CA CYS A 76 -0.83 -4.70 -14.38
C CYS A 76 -1.47 -6.07 -14.09
N LEU A 77 -1.68 -6.84 -15.17
CA LEU A 77 -2.12 -8.23 -15.13
C LEU A 77 -0.94 -9.18 -14.99
N CYS A 78 -1.09 -10.16 -14.10
CA CYS A 78 -0.09 -11.20 -13.96
C CYS A 78 -0.10 -12.17 -15.16
N PRO A 79 1.08 -12.68 -15.57
CA PRO A 79 1.18 -13.71 -16.60
C PRO A 79 0.35 -14.95 -16.26
N ALA A 80 -0.05 -15.68 -17.30
CA ALA A 80 -0.85 -16.90 -17.20
C ALA A 80 -2.20 -16.73 -16.44
N ARG A 81 -2.72 -15.49 -16.36
CA ARG A 81 -3.96 -15.16 -15.63
C ARG A 81 -3.95 -15.56 -14.16
N THR A 82 -2.75 -15.63 -13.57
CA THR A 82 -2.62 -15.77 -12.12
C THR A 82 -3.20 -14.54 -11.42
N THR A 83 -3.76 -14.73 -10.22
CA THR A 83 -4.37 -13.62 -9.48
C THR A 83 -3.28 -12.84 -8.75
N CYS A 84 -3.21 -11.53 -8.99
CA CYS A 84 -2.30 -10.66 -8.26
C CYS A 84 -2.68 -10.62 -6.76
N PRO A 85 -1.75 -10.83 -5.83
CA PRO A 85 -2.04 -10.76 -4.40
C PRO A 85 -2.63 -9.40 -4.00
N PHE A 86 -3.64 -9.40 -3.13
CA PHE A 86 -4.34 -8.19 -2.71
C PHE A 86 -4.51 -8.05 -1.19
N ASN A 87 -4.11 -9.08 -0.42
CA ASN A 87 -4.18 -9.05 1.03
C ASN A 87 -2.97 -8.32 1.62
N TRP A 88 -3.21 -7.53 2.66
CA TRP A 88 -2.16 -6.91 3.43
C TRP A 88 -1.31 -7.98 4.13
N SER A 89 0.01 -7.95 3.96
CA SER A 89 0.89 -8.89 4.66
C SER A 89 1.43 -8.24 5.92
N ASN A 90 1.25 -8.90 7.07
CA ASN A 90 1.92 -8.51 8.30
C ASN A 90 3.24 -9.26 8.52
N ASN A 91 3.53 -10.25 7.67
CA ASN A 91 4.64 -11.17 7.83
C ASN A 91 5.74 -10.87 6.82
N ASP A 92 6.98 -10.83 7.31
CA ASP A 92 8.18 -10.66 6.48
C ASP A 92 8.51 -11.91 5.65
N SER A 93 7.82 -13.04 5.88
CA SER A 93 7.97 -14.26 5.06
C SER A 93 7.11 -14.28 3.79
N ASP A 94 6.33 -13.24 3.51
CA ASP A 94 5.61 -13.13 2.25
C ASP A 94 6.56 -12.68 1.14
N ASN A 95 7.16 -13.65 0.46
CA ASN A 95 8.13 -13.42 -0.60
C ASN A 95 7.52 -12.72 -1.84
N SER A 96 6.20 -12.56 -1.93
CA SER A 96 5.54 -11.83 -3.01
C SER A 96 5.25 -10.35 -2.66
N THR A 97 5.80 -9.87 -1.54
CA THR A 97 5.56 -8.54 -1.01
C THR A 97 6.85 -7.78 -0.75
N VAL A 98 6.88 -6.50 -1.16
CA VAL A 98 7.96 -5.56 -0.81
C VAL A 98 7.34 -4.31 -0.20
N TRP A 99 7.91 -3.81 0.90
CA TRP A 99 7.40 -2.64 1.59
C TRP A 99 7.84 -1.34 0.91
N ILE A 100 6.90 -0.41 0.72
CA ILE A 100 7.21 0.97 0.33
C ILE A 100 7.37 1.84 1.57
N SER A 101 6.43 1.72 2.52
CA SER A 101 6.41 2.43 3.79
C SER A 101 5.81 1.54 4.88
N ASN A 102 5.65 2.03 6.11
CA ASN A 102 4.91 1.33 7.15
C ASN A 102 3.42 1.11 6.82
N ARG A 103 2.87 1.84 5.84
CA ARG A 103 1.47 1.81 5.44
C ARG A 103 1.27 1.50 3.96
N SER A 104 2.33 1.14 3.24
CA SER A 104 2.21 0.73 1.84
C SER A 104 3.13 -0.41 1.43
N GLN A 105 2.61 -1.25 0.55
CA GLN A 105 3.25 -2.49 0.09
C GLN A 105 3.05 -2.67 -1.41
N MET A 106 4.10 -3.10 -2.10
CA MET A 106 4.05 -3.66 -3.45
C MET A 106 3.76 -5.15 -3.39
N LYS A 107 2.88 -5.64 -4.26
CA LYS A 107 2.62 -7.07 -4.46
C LYS A 107 3.05 -7.49 -5.85
N PHE A 108 3.60 -8.69 -5.94
CA PHE A 108 4.16 -9.25 -7.16
C PHE A 108 3.44 -10.54 -7.57
N CYS A 109 3.49 -10.84 -8.86
CA CYS A 109 2.85 -12.03 -9.42
C CYS A 109 3.54 -13.35 -9.02
N ALA A 110 4.80 -13.26 -8.60
CA ALA A 110 5.64 -14.37 -8.20
C ALA A 110 6.55 -13.94 -7.04
N PRO A 111 7.17 -14.89 -6.30
CA PRO A 111 8.16 -14.57 -5.28
C PRO A 111 9.30 -13.70 -5.84
N VAL A 112 9.61 -12.63 -5.12
CA VAL A 112 10.67 -11.67 -5.45
C VAL A 112 11.98 -12.16 -4.83
N ASN A 113 12.80 -12.82 -5.64
CA ASN A 113 14.12 -13.30 -5.24
C ASN A 113 15.21 -12.27 -5.58
N LEU A 114 15.10 -11.07 -5.01
CA LEU A 114 16.10 -10.01 -5.17
C LEU A 114 16.95 -9.91 -3.90
N GLU A 115 18.22 -9.56 -4.08
CA GLU A 115 19.10 -9.26 -2.95
C GLU A 115 18.65 -7.99 -2.22
N THR A 116 19.03 -7.87 -0.95
CA THR A 116 18.80 -6.63 -0.20
C THR A 116 19.73 -5.54 -0.70
N CYS A 117 19.22 -4.32 -0.85
CA CYS A 117 20.02 -3.19 -1.31
C CYS A 117 21.19 -2.92 -0.37
N SER A 118 22.36 -2.64 -0.95
CA SER A 118 23.56 -2.19 -0.23
C SER A 118 23.27 -0.91 0.55
N ASP A 119 24.07 -0.66 1.60
CA ASP A 119 23.96 0.55 2.40
C ASP A 119 24.30 1.83 1.62
N SER A 120 24.93 1.69 0.45
CA SER A 120 25.34 2.82 -0.40
C SER A 120 24.13 3.53 -1.04
N PRO A 121 23.90 4.83 -0.74
CA PRO A 121 22.80 5.59 -1.31
C PRO A 121 22.96 5.89 -2.81
N SER A 122 24.10 5.56 -3.41
CA SER A 122 24.41 5.78 -4.83
C SER A 122 23.94 4.66 -5.76
N VAL A 123 23.43 3.55 -5.24
CA VAL A 123 22.96 2.42 -6.04
C VAL A 123 21.44 2.52 -6.21
N ALA A 124 20.98 2.40 -7.45
CA ALA A 124 19.55 2.38 -7.74
C ALA A 124 18.93 1.09 -7.20
N ALA A 125 17.93 1.26 -6.34
CA ALA A 125 17.10 0.18 -5.79
C ALA A 125 15.85 -0.09 -6.64
N ALA A 126 15.32 0.95 -7.28
CA ALA A 126 14.18 0.84 -8.18
C ALA A 126 14.25 1.91 -9.28
N GLU A 127 13.52 1.66 -10.36
CA GLU A 127 13.19 2.66 -11.39
C GLU A 127 11.67 2.76 -11.51
N LEU A 128 11.16 3.98 -11.42
CA LEU A 128 9.75 4.31 -11.64
C LEU A 128 9.64 5.05 -12.98
N SER A 129 8.90 4.46 -13.91
CA SER A 129 8.53 5.06 -15.19
C SER A 129 7.10 5.60 -15.10
N THR A 130 6.96 6.92 -15.20
CA THR A 130 5.66 7.61 -15.23
C THR A 130 5.31 7.97 -16.67
N PHE A 131 4.24 7.37 -17.19
CA PHE A 131 3.73 7.60 -18.53
C PHE A 131 2.63 8.64 -18.48
N SER A 132 2.80 9.73 -19.20
CA SER A 132 1.85 10.81 -19.25
C SER A 132 1.45 11.15 -20.68
N GLU A 133 0.17 11.41 -20.88
CA GLU A 133 -0.39 11.73 -22.19
C GLU A 133 -1.12 13.06 -22.18
N MET A 134 -1.14 13.72 -23.34
CA MET A 134 -2.02 14.86 -23.51
C MET A 134 -3.48 14.38 -23.46
N VAL A 135 -4.24 14.91 -22.51
CA VAL A 135 -5.68 14.70 -22.36
C VAL A 135 -6.42 16.00 -22.63
N SER A 136 -7.66 15.89 -23.12
CA SER A 136 -8.46 17.07 -23.37
C SER A 136 -8.80 17.79 -22.05
N PRO A 137 -8.95 19.12 -22.03
CA PRO A 137 -9.34 19.86 -20.82
C PRO A 137 -10.64 19.35 -20.18
N ARG A 138 -11.57 18.81 -20.99
CA ARG A 138 -12.82 18.21 -20.51
C ARG A 138 -12.60 16.88 -19.77
N GLU A 139 -11.62 16.08 -20.20
CA GLU A 139 -11.23 14.86 -19.49
C GLU A 139 -10.42 15.20 -18.24
N TYR A 140 -9.57 16.22 -18.30
CA TYR A 140 -8.76 16.67 -17.16
C TYR A 140 -9.62 17.24 -16.03
N ALA A 141 -10.65 18.03 -16.35
CA ALA A 141 -11.59 18.59 -15.37
C ALA A 141 -12.40 17.54 -14.59
N ARG A 142 -12.46 16.29 -15.07
CA ARG A 142 -13.10 15.16 -14.36
C ARG A 142 -12.17 14.46 -13.37
N LEU A 143 -10.88 14.83 -13.33
CA LEU A 143 -9.86 14.20 -12.50
C LEU A 143 -9.60 14.93 -11.17
N ASP A 144 -10.48 15.86 -10.77
CA ASP A 144 -10.39 16.62 -9.50
C ASP A 144 -9.03 17.31 -9.30
N SER A 145 -8.46 17.82 -10.39
CA SER A 145 -7.20 18.55 -10.41
C SER A 145 -7.46 20.04 -10.61
N ASP A 146 -7.03 20.85 -9.64
CA ASP A 146 -7.18 22.31 -9.59
C ASP A 146 -6.34 23.05 -10.68
N ASP A 147 -5.44 22.34 -11.37
CA ASP A 147 -4.56 22.93 -12.36
C ASP A 147 -5.10 22.79 -13.79
N THR A 148 -6.08 23.63 -14.15
CA THR A 148 -6.71 23.69 -15.48
C THR A 148 -5.76 24.03 -16.65
N ARG A 149 -4.46 24.26 -16.38
CA ARG A 149 -3.45 24.62 -17.39
C ARG A 149 -2.58 23.44 -17.84
N LYS A 150 -2.63 22.29 -17.15
CA LYS A 150 -1.88 21.10 -17.53
C LYS A 150 -2.75 20.18 -18.39
N SER A 151 -2.45 20.10 -19.68
CA SER A 151 -3.04 19.10 -20.57
C SER A 151 -2.41 17.71 -20.42
N LEU A 152 -1.44 17.52 -19.52
CA LEU A 152 -0.70 16.26 -19.37
C LEU A 152 -1.19 15.50 -18.13
N ALA A 153 -1.79 14.33 -18.34
CA ALA A 153 -2.25 13.44 -17.26
C ALA A 153 -1.41 12.16 -17.20
N VAL A 154 -1.09 11.73 -15.98
CA VAL A 154 -0.41 10.46 -15.74
C VAL A 154 -1.37 9.31 -16.02
N VAL A 155 -1.14 8.59 -17.11
CA VAL A 155 -2.02 7.49 -17.54
C VAL A 155 -1.58 6.14 -16.97
N HIS A 156 -0.29 5.97 -16.68
CA HIS A 156 0.25 4.72 -16.16
C HIS A 156 1.57 4.95 -15.42
N LYS A 157 1.86 4.08 -14.45
CA LYS A 157 3.14 4.00 -13.76
C LYS A 157 3.62 2.56 -13.84
N ASP A 158 4.86 2.36 -14.27
CA ASP A 158 5.55 1.07 -14.21
C ASP A 158 6.73 1.20 -13.25
N THR A 159 6.91 0.22 -12.39
CA THR A 159 8.01 0.16 -11.43
C THR A 159 8.77 -1.12 -11.64
N VAL A 160 10.09 -1.04 -11.65
CA VAL A 160 10.96 -2.21 -11.68
C VAL A 160 11.90 -2.14 -10.49
N LEU A 161 11.93 -3.21 -9.70
CA LEU A 161 12.89 -3.34 -8.60
C LEU A 161 14.20 -3.95 -9.07
N PHE A 162 15.30 -3.43 -8.54
CA PHE A 162 16.66 -3.97 -8.71
C PHE A 162 17.16 -4.66 -7.44
N CYS A 163 16.70 -4.23 -6.27
CA CYS A 163 16.97 -4.86 -4.97
C CYS A 163 15.84 -4.55 -3.97
N ILE A 164 15.82 -5.27 -2.84
CA ILE A 164 14.82 -5.07 -1.77
C ILE A 164 15.34 -4.03 -0.79
N CYS A 165 14.54 -2.99 -0.54
CA CYS A 165 14.86 -1.98 0.45
C CYS A 165 14.67 -2.53 1.88
N PRO A 166 15.71 -2.54 2.74
CA PRO A 166 15.57 -3.00 4.12
C PRO A 166 14.53 -2.21 4.92
N ARG A 167 13.98 -2.84 5.98
CA ARG A 167 13.15 -2.14 6.96
C ARG A 167 13.99 -1.05 7.66
N ARG A 168 13.36 0.08 8.03
CA ARG A 168 14.01 1.31 8.54
C ARG A 168 14.84 2.11 7.53
N ARG A 169 14.57 1.92 6.24
CA ARG A 169 15.02 2.81 5.16
C ARG A 169 13.83 3.48 4.50
N TYR A 170 14.11 4.53 3.73
CA TYR A 170 13.14 5.17 2.87
C TYR A 170 13.65 5.22 1.42
N TRP A 171 12.70 5.30 0.49
CA TRP A 171 12.99 5.47 -0.93
C TRP A 171 13.36 6.93 -1.20
N SER A 172 14.61 7.18 -1.57
CA SER A 172 15.10 8.52 -1.92
C SER A 172 15.28 8.64 -3.42
N PRO A 173 14.86 9.74 -4.06
CA PRO A 173 15.22 10.01 -5.45
C PRO A 173 16.74 9.96 -5.63
N LEU A 174 17.19 9.29 -6.69
CA LEU A 174 18.60 9.16 -7.07
C LEU A 174 18.82 9.82 -8.43
N GLY A 175 19.48 10.98 -8.40
CA GLY A 175 19.73 11.81 -9.58
C GLY A 175 18.47 12.43 -10.16
N ASP A 176 18.64 13.17 -11.25
CA ASP A 176 17.55 13.86 -11.92
C ASP A 176 16.68 12.90 -12.75
N PRO A 177 15.35 13.14 -12.83
CA PRO A 177 14.47 12.35 -13.67
C PRO A 177 14.83 12.51 -15.15
N VAL A 178 14.87 11.41 -15.88
CA VAL A 178 15.11 11.41 -17.32
C VAL A 178 13.78 11.47 -18.05
N LYS A 179 13.61 12.49 -18.90
CA LYS A 179 12.40 12.67 -19.72
C LYS A 179 12.65 12.17 -21.13
N GLU A 180 11.82 11.23 -21.57
CA GLU A 180 11.83 10.66 -22.91
C GLU A 180 10.48 10.94 -23.59
N THR A 181 10.52 11.23 -24.89
CA THR A 181 9.31 11.32 -25.71
C THR A 181 9.09 9.97 -26.37
N GLY A 182 8.08 9.25 -25.90
CA GLY A 182 7.63 7.99 -26.47
C GLY A 182 6.78 8.18 -27.74
N PRO A 183 6.42 7.08 -28.40
CA PRO A 183 5.51 7.11 -29.54
C PRO A 183 4.14 7.69 -29.15
N LYS A 184 3.45 8.35 -30.10
CA LYS A 184 2.11 8.94 -29.93
C LYS A 184 2.01 10.08 -28.89
N ASN A 185 3.04 10.91 -28.75
CA ASN A 185 3.07 12.03 -27.80
C ASN A 185 2.95 11.62 -26.33
N VAL A 186 3.29 10.37 -26.01
CA VAL A 186 3.44 9.91 -24.62
C VAL A 186 4.75 10.47 -24.10
N VAL A 187 4.71 11.18 -22.98
CA VAL A 187 5.89 11.62 -22.24
C VAL A 187 6.17 10.58 -21.18
N VAL A 188 7.37 10.00 -21.19
CA VAL A 188 7.82 9.05 -20.18
C VAL A 188 8.86 9.74 -19.30
N VAL A 189 8.61 9.77 -18.00
CA VAL A 189 9.57 10.29 -17.01
C VAL A 189 10.08 9.10 -16.20
N LYS A 190 11.38 8.84 -16.27
CA LYS A 190 12.05 7.77 -15.52
C LYS A 190 12.80 8.37 -14.34
N GLN A 191 12.42 7.97 -13.13
CA GLN A 191 13.12 8.36 -11.90
C GLN A 191 13.70 7.11 -11.23
N LYS A 192 15.00 7.15 -10.96
CA LYS A 192 15.65 6.12 -10.14
C LYS A 192 15.52 6.48 -8.68
N PHE A 193 15.40 5.47 -7.84
CA PHE A 193 15.35 5.63 -6.38
C PHE A 193 16.41 4.75 -5.74
N SER A 194 17.03 5.24 -4.67
CA SER A 194 17.92 4.48 -3.79
C SER A 194 17.29 4.31 -2.40
N CYS A 195 17.90 3.46 -1.59
CA CYS A 195 17.48 3.20 -0.23
C CYS A 195 18.34 3.98 0.75
N ALA A 196 17.77 5.05 1.32
CA ALA A 196 18.45 5.89 2.31
C ALA A 196 18.07 5.45 3.74
N LEU A 197 19.00 5.61 4.68
CA LEU A 197 18.76 5.33 6.09
C LEU A 197 17.75 6.32 6.67
N LEU A 198 16.79 5.81 7.44
CA LEU A 198 15.94 6.64 8.29
C LEU A 198 16.69 6.93 9.59
N ASP A 199 17.48 8.01 9.60
CA ASP A 199 18.25 8.42 10.79
C ASP A 199 17.39 9.27 11.74
N TYR A 200 17.93 9.69 12.88
CA TYR A 200 17.26 10.62 13.78
C TYR A 200 17.37 12.07 13.29
N CYS A 201 16.28 12.82 13.41
CA CYS A 201 16.27 14.28 13.25
C CYS A 201 16.51 14.97 14.59
N TYR A 202 16.82 16.27 14.54
CA TYR A 202 16.76 17.16 15.70
C TYR A 202 15.37 17.75 15.88
N GLN A 203 15.16 18.41 17.03
CA GLN A 203 13.96 19.18 17.29
C GLN A 203 13.82 20.31 16.24
N GLY A 204 12.61 20.45 15.69
CA GLY A 204 12.29 21.43 14.65
C GLY A 204 12.67 21.00 13.23
N ASP A 205 13.42 19.91 13.06
CA ASP A 205 13.81 19.45 11.73
C ASP A 205 12.61 18.90 10.95
N PHE A 206 12.73 19.01 9.62
CA PHE A 206 11.81 18.37 8.69
C PHE A 206 11.86 16.84 8.83
N CYS A 207 10.70 16.23 9.08
CA CYS A 207 10.60 14.79 9.36
C CYS A 207 9.94 13.96 8.25
N GLY A 208 9.33 14.60 7.26
CA GLY A 208 8.73 13.92 6.12
C GLY A 208 7.52 14.64 5.53
N HIS A 209 6.89 13.98 4.55
CA HIS A 209 5.69 14.50 3.88
C HIS A 209 4.47 13.63 4.18
N ILE A 210 3.29 14.23 4.20
CA ILE A 210 2.01 13.51 4.19
C ILE A 210 1.19 13.95 2.98
N ARG A 211 0.71 12.99 2.19
CA ARG A 211 -0.07 13.31 0.98
C ARG A 211 -1.38 13.98 1.35
N ALA A 212 -1.79 14.99 0.59
CA ALA A 212 -3.06 15.67 0.82
C ALA A 212 -4.30 14.83 0.44
N ASP A 213 -4.14 13.82 -0.42
CA ASP A 213 -5.23 13.00 -0.96
C ASP A 213 -5.58 11.78 -0.08
N LEU A 214 -4.57 11.00 0.31
CA LEU A 214 -4.73 9.74 1.04
C LEU A 214 -4.23 9.80 2.47
N PHE A 215 -3.56 10.87 2.86
CA PHE A 215 -2.88 11.01 4.14
C PHE A 215 -1.88 9.87 4.43
N SER A 216 -1.28 9.28 3.40
CA SER A 216 -0.14 8.37 3.60
C SER A 216 1.15 9.17 3.74
N THR A 217 2.06 8.65 4.57
CA THR A 217 3.20 9.40 5.09
C THR A 217 4.50 8.85 4.53
N TYR A 218 5.36 9.76 4.09
CA TYR A 218 6.73 9.50 3.64
C TYR A 218 7.70 10.08 4.67
N HIS A 219 8.07 9.25 5.65
CA HIS A 219 9.04 9.64 6.67
C HIS A 219 10.45 9.74 6.07
N ARG A 220 11.22 10.73 6.54
CA ARG A 220 12.63 10.94 6.16
C ARG A 220 13.59 10.72 7.31
N CYS A 221 13.11 10.86 8.55
CA CYS A 221 13.87 10.60 9.77
C CYS A 221 12.91 10.20 10.90
N PHE A 222 13.47 9.69 12.01
CA PHE A 222 12.78 9.49 13.27
C PHE A 222 12.94 10.73 14.16
N CYS A 223 11.84 11.27 14.66
CA CYS A 223 11.92 12.36 15.64
C CYS A 223 12.60 11.87 16.94
N PRO A 224 13.29 12.77 17.67
CA PRO A 224 13.93 12.42 18.91
C PRO A 224 12.89 12.01 19.98
N PRO A 225 13.29 11.33 21.07
CA PRO A 225 12.38 10.96 22.14
C PRO A 225 11.57 12.16 22.66
N GLY A 226 10.29 11.93 22.97
CA GLY A 226 9.36 12.98 23.41
C GLY A 226 8.90 13.94 22.31
N HIS A 227 9.23 13.66 21.04
CA HIS A 227 8.80 14.45 19.90
C HIS A 227 7.97 13.63 18.91
N LEU A 228 7.02 14.30 18.26
CA LEU A 228 6.20 13.74 17.18
C LEU A 228 6.49 14.49 15.87
N CYS A 229 6.36 13.76 14.77
CA CYS A 229 6.38 14.36 13.44
C CYS A 229 5.01 15.00 13.18
N VAL A 230 4.90 16.31 13.41
CA VAL A 230 3.67 17.09 13.30
C VAL A 230 3.61 17.74 11.92
N PHE A 231 2.54 17.47 11.18
CA PHE A 231 2.32 18.02 9.84
C PHE A 231 1.58 19.35 9.91
N ASP A 232 1.97 20.28 9.03
CA ASP A 232 1.41 21.63 8.95
C ASP A 232 -0.13 21.61 8.91
N THR A 233 -0.74 22.24 9.93
CA THR A 233 -2.20 22.33 10.09
C THR A 233 -2.82 23.42 9.24
N ASP A 234 -2.03 24.38 8.75
CA ASP A 234 -2.50 25.50 7.93
C ASP A 234 -2.81 25.07 6.48
N ARG A 235 -2.69 23.76 6.20
CA ARG A 235 -2.99 23.10 4.92
C ARG A 235 -2.21 23.67 3.76
N ASN A 236 -1.06 24.29 4.01
CA ASN A 236 -0.19 24.75 2.95
C ASN A 236 0.51 23.55 2.30
N THR A 237 0.04 23.16 1.13
CA THR A 237 0.60 22.02 0.41
C THR A 237 1.70 22.45 -0.54
N THR A 238 2.78 21.68 -0.57
CA THR A 238 3.83 21.79 -1.59
C THR A 238 3.72 20.62 -2.56
N HIS A 239 4.10 20.84 -3.82
CA HIS A 239 4.19 19.75 -4.79
C HIS A 239 5.47 18.95 -4.50
N VAL A 240 5.34 17.65 -4.29
CA VAL A 240 6.45 16.74 -3.99
C VAL A 240 6.50 15.56 -4.95
N ASP A 241 7.70 15.02 -5.12
CA ASP A 241 7.99 13.83 -5.92
C ASP A 241 8.52 12.72 -4.99
N GLU A 242 7.60 11.93 -4.45
CA GLU A 242 7.88 10.79 -3.57
C GLU A 242 7.76 9.46 -4.33
N PHE A 243 8.31 8.38 -3.78
CA PHE A 243 8.18 7.07 -4.44
C PHE A 243 6.70 6.68 -4.56
N HIS A 244 6.25 6.45 -5.80
CA HIS A 244 4.85 6.22 -6.20
C HIS A 244 3.86 7.39 -5.97
N PHE A 245 4.29 8.56 -5.52
CA PHE A 245 3.42 9.71 -5.34
C PHE A 245 4.02 10.99 -5.93
N GLN A 246 3.20 11.70 -6.71
CA GLN A 246 3.56 13.00 -7.25
C GLN A 246 2.33 13.89 -7.11
N GLY A 247 2.46 15.00 -6.38
CA GLY A 247 1.33 15.88 -6.11
C GLY A 247 1.45 16.67 -4.81
N PRO A 248 0.34 17.26 -4.34
CA PRO A 248 0.33 18.09 -3.15
C PRO A 248 0.51 17.28 -1.87
N ALA A 249 1.45 17.68 -1.03
CA ALA A 249 1.69 17.13 0.30
C ALA A 249 1.93 18.23 1.33
N LEU A 250 1.67 17.91 2.59
CA LEU A 250 2.03 18.76 3.73
C LEU A 250 3.40 18.31 4.25
N SER A 251 4.21 19.27 4.68
CA SER A 251 5.49 19.01 5.32
C SER A 251 5.32 18.81 6.83
N GLY A 252 6.10 17.90 7.41
CA GLY A 252 6.13 17.64 8.83
C GLY A 252 7.41 18.13 9.49
N GLN A 253 7.31 18.53 10.76
CA GLN A 253 8.45 18.90 11.61
C GLN A 253 8.41 18.15 12.94
N CYS A 254 9.57 17.90 13.53
CA CYS A 254 9.67 17.28 14.86
C CYS A 254 9.39 18.29 15.96
N LEU A 255 8.21 18.20 16.57
CA LEU A 255 7.78 19.06 17.67
C LEU A 255 7.58 18.25 18.95
N LEU A 256 7.67 18.90 20.10
CA LEU A 256 7.43 18.27 21.40
C LEU A 256 6.01 17.69 21.45
N ASP A 257 5.90 16.52 22.07
CA ASP A 257 4.60 15.91 22.33
C ASP A 257 3.96 16.53 23.58
N ASP A 258 3.21 17.62 23.39
CA ASP A 258 2.48 18.32 24.46
C ASP A 258 1.27 17.50 25.00
N SER A 259 1.22 16.19 24.76
CA SER A 259 0.19 15.31 25.32
C SER A 259 0.50 14.86 26.76
N GLU A 260 1.74 15.02 27.25
CA GLU A 260 2.08 14.70 28.65
C GLU A 260 1.68 15.80 29.66
N ASP A 261 1.50 17.06 29.23
CA ASP A 261 1.08 18.17 30.10
C ASP A 261 -0.46 18.28 30.28
N ARG A 262 -1.24 17.36 29.69
CA ARG A 262 -2.71 17.29 29.80
C ARG A 262 -3.20 16.15 30.70
N LYS A 263 -2.51 15.92 31.83
CA LYS A 263 -2.96 15.02 32.90
C LYS A 263 -3.17 15.74 34.21
#